data_AF-A0A316R6Z1-F1
#
_entry.id   AF-A0A316R6Z1-F1
#
_cell.length_a   1.000
_cell.length_b   1.000
_cell.length_c   1.000
_cell.angle_alpha   90.00
_cell.angle_beta   90.00
_cell.angle_gamma   90.00
#
_symmetry.space_group_name_H-M   'P 1'
#
loop_
_entity.id
_entity.type
_entity.pdbx_description
1 polymer ?
#
loop_
_entity_poly.entity_id
_entity_poly.type
_entity_poly.pdbx_seq_one_letter_code
_entity_poly.pdbx_strand_id
1 'polypeptide(L)'
;MAREAADKMLNADGSKRRWTMEDAKQMFDKCGAKKPDNATWGDIQYLFAMFYSDYFPKVLDCDQKIVKAVLAYLEDPDAPEGTAFVRYLAVRCFVGDTIKWSDMI
;
A
#
# COMPACT_ATOMS: atom_id res chain seq x y z
N MET A 1 7.38 8.87 -4.63
CA MET A 1 6.22 8.40 -5.39
C MET A 1 5.23 7.60 -4.54
N ALA A 2 5.50 6.35 -4.12
CA ALA A 2 4.54 5.58 -3.32
C ALA A 2 4.32 6.10 -1.88
N ARG A 3 5.31 6.80 -1.31
CA ARG A 3 5.15 7.53 -0.03
C ARG A 3 4.09 8.62 -0.10
N GLU A 4 4.12 9.45 -1.15
CA GLU A 4 3.15 10.54 -1.30
C GLU A 4 1.74 10.04 -1.57
N ALA A 5 1.62 8.89 -2.24
CA ALA A 5 0.36 8.19 -2.41
C ALA A 5 -0.23 7.80 -1.04
N ALA A 6 0.56 7.12 -0.21
CA ALA A 6 0.15 6.71 1.13
C ALA A 6 -0.20 7.92 2.03
N ASP A 7 0.53 9.02 1.93
CA ASP A 7 0.27 10.24 2.72
C ASP A 7 -1.08 10.93 2.39
N LYS A 8 -1.64 10.67 1.20
CA LYS A 8 -2.91 11.26 0.71
C LYS A 8 -4.12 10.32 0.86
N MET A 9 -3.93 9.09 1.37
CA MET A 9 -5.03 8.14 1.52
C MET A 9 -5.92 8.47 2.74
N LEU A 10 -7.22 8.26 2.56
CA LEU A 10 -8.22 8.30 3.63
C LEU A 10 -8.57 6.86 4.00
N ASN A 11 -8.68 6.57 5.29
CA ASN A 11 -9.09 5.25 5.75
C ASN A 11 -10.61 5.11 5.67
N ALA A 12 -11.12 3.95 5.25
CA ALA A 12 -12.57 3.73 5.14
C ALA A 12 -13.29 3.73 6.51
N ASP A 13 -12.56 3.56 7.61
CA ASP A 13 -13.06 3.70 8.99
C ASP A 13 -13.19 5.18 9.45
N GLY A 14 -12.80 6.14 8.62
CA GLY A 14 -12.82 7.57 8.91
C GLY A 14 -11.66 8.07 9.79
N SER A 15 -10.72 7.19 10.16
CA SER A 15 -9.56 7.57 10.95
C SER A 15 -8.55 8.39 10.13
N LYS A 16 -7.81 9.27 10.83
CA LYS A 16 -6.71 10.06 10.23
C LYS A 16 -5.35 9.38 10.34
N ARG A 17 -5.30 8.12 10.76
CA ARG A 17 -4.04 7.38 10.92
C ARG A 17 -3.36 7.29 9.55
N ARG A 18 -2.11 7.73 9.48
CA ARG A 18 -1.27 7.57 8.29
C ARG A 18 -0.30 6.44 8.53
N TRP A 19 -0.17 5.57 7.54
CA TRP A 19 0.82 4.50 7.55
C TRP A 19 2.13 5.04 7.00
N THR A 20 3.19 5.00 7.80
CA THR A 20 4.55 5.34 7.36
C THR A 20 5.28 4.11 6.82
N MET A 21 6.41 4.31 6.14
CA MET A 21 7.29 3.19 5.75
C MET A 21 7.83 2.45 6.97
N GLU A 22 8.13 3.15 8.07
CA GLU A 22 8.56 2.53 9.32
C GLU A 22 7.47 1.65 9.93
N ASP A 23 6.20 2.06 9.90
CA ASP A 23 5.08 1.22 10.36
C ASP A 23 5.01 -0.07 9.53
N ALA A 24 5.17 0.03 8.21
CA ALA A 24 5.17 -1.11 7.31
C ALA A 24 6.32 -2.09 7.58
N LYS A 25 7.54 -1.57 7.82
CA LYS A 25 8.70 -2.37 8.21
C LYS A 25 8.46 -3.10 9.53
N GLN A 26 8.02 -2.37 10.56
CA GLN A 26 7.70 -2.95 11.87
C GLN A 26 6.63 -4.03 11.76
N MET A 27 5.66 -3.87 10.87
CA MET A 27 4.62 -4.88 10.67
C MET A 27 5.16 -6.16 10.02
N PHE A 28 6.07 -6.02 9.04
CA PHE A 28 6.77 -7.16 8.45
C PHE A 28 7.65 -7.87 9.49
N ASP A 29 8.43 -7.12 10.27
CA ASP A 29 9.27 -7.67 11.34
C ASP A 29 8.43 -8.41 12.38
N LYS A 30 7.34 -7.79 12.84
CA LYS A 30 6.37 -8.39 13.79
C LYS A 30 5.79 -9.70 13.27
N CYS A 31 5.55 -9.80 11.96
CA CYS A 31 4.97 -10.98 11.33
C CYS A 31 6.01 -11.98 10.83
N GLY A 32 7.31 -11.72 11.00
CA GLY A 32 8.39 -12.55 10.47
C GLY A 32 8.45 -12.60 8.95
N ALA A 33 7.89 -11.59 8.27
CA ALA A 33 7.85 -11.50 6.82
C ALA A 33 9.07 -10.74 6.26
N LYS A 34 9.45 -11.05 5.03
CA LYS A 34 10.51 -10.36 4.30
C LYS A 34 9.94 -9.63 3.10
N LYS A 35 10.49 -8.45 2.82
CA LYS A 35 10.17 -7.69 1.61
C LYS A 35 10.60 -8.49 0.37
N PRO A 36 9.73 -8.71 -0.62
CA PRO A 36 10.13 -9.27 -1.92
C PRO A 36 11.18 -8.41 -2.63
N ASP A 37 12.05 -9.01 -3.44
CA ASP A 37 13.12 -8.28 -4.13
C ASP A 37 12.59 -7.30 -5.19
N ASN A 38 11.49 -7.66 -5.85
CA ASN A 38 10.78 -6.86 -6.86
C ASN A 38 9.87 -5.76 -6.27
N ALA A 39 9.89 -5.56 -4.95
CA ALA A 39 9.03 -4.58 -4.28
C ALA A 39 9.85 -3.51 -3.55
N THR A 40 9.38 -2.26 -3.57
CA THR A 40 9.92 -1.22 -2.70
C THR A 40 9.16 -1.14 -1.38
N TRP A 41 9.76 -0.56 -0.34
CA TRP A 41 9.03 -0.26 0.90
C TRP A 41 7.88 0.72 0.69
N GLY A 42 7.94 1.55 -0.35
CA GLY A 42 6.85 2.42 -0.74
C GLY A 42 5.65 1.64 -1.28
N ASP A 43 5.87 0.62 -2.11
CA ASP A 43 4.80 -0.27 -2.59
C ASP A 43 4.12 -0.97 -1.42
N ILE A 44 4.92 -1.51 -0.50
CA ILE A 44 4.40 -2.14 0.73
C ILE A 44 3.60 -1.14 1.57
N GLN A 45 4.12 0.07 1.81
CA GLN A 45 3.41 1.11 2.57
C GLN A 45 2.04 1.43 1.94
N TYR A 46 2.01 1.62 0.62
CA TYR A 46 0.77 1.89 -0.10
C TYR A 46 -0.23 0.73 0.02
N LEU A 47 0.22 -0.50 -0.21
CA LEU A 47 -0.64 -1.68 -0.12
C LEU A 47 -1.14 -1.92 1.31
N PHE A 48 -0.31 -1.65 2.32
CA PHE A 48 -0.76 -1.66 3.72
C PHE A 48 -1.86 -0.65 3.97
N ALA A 49 -1.64 0.61 3.57
CA ALA A 49 -2.63 1.67 3.75
C ALA A 49 -3.95 1.30 3.06
N MET A 50 -3.87 0.77 1.84
CA MET A 50 -5.02 0.31 1.07
C MET A 50 -5.74 -0.86 1.74
N PHE A 51 -5.03 -1.95 2.05
CA PHE A 51 -5.65 -3.14 2.63
C PHE A 51 -6.22 -2.88 4.03
N TYR A 52 -5.51 -2.07 4.83
CA TYR A 52 -5.99 -1.65 6.13
C TYR A 52 -7.25 -0.77 5.99
N SER A 53 -7.20 0.25 5.14
CA SER A 53 -8.36 1.13 4.89
C SER A 53 -9.58 0.33 4.46
N ASP A 54 -9.44 -0.52 3.45
CA ASP A 54 -10.59 -1.05 2.73
C ASP A 54 -11.15 -2.33 3.36
N TYR A 55 -10.30 -3.12 4.03
CA TYR A 55 -10.65 -4.47 4.48
C TYR A 55 -10.51 -4.69 5.99
N PHE A 56 -9.75 -3.88 6.72
CA PHE A 56 -9.61 -4.02 8.18
C PHE A 56 -10.71 -3.23 8.92
N PRO A 57 -11.26 -3.76 10.04
CA PRO A 57 -11.04 -5.09 10.62
C PRO A 57 -11.99 -6.18 10.07
N LYS A 58 -12.68 -5.93 8.95
CA LYS A 58 -13.79 -6.78 8.48
C LYS A 58 -13.31 -8.13 7.93
N VAL A 59 -12.52 -8.09 6.86
CA VAL A 59 -12.04 -9.28 6.13
C VAL A 59 -10.62 -9.62 6.54
N LEU A 60 -9.78 -8.58 6.70
CA LEU A 60 -8.46 -8.69 7.27
C LEU A 60 -8.58 -8.23 8.72
N ASP A 61 -8.65 -9.16 9.67
CA ASP A 61 -8.95 -8.89 11.07
C ASP A 61 -7.70 -8.92 11.97
N CYS A 62 -6.53 -9.20 11.41
CA CYS A 62 -5.27 -9.21 12.13
C CYS A 62 -4.08 -8.85 11.24
N ASP A 63 -2.99 -8.45 11.89
CA ASP A 63 -1.74 -8.03 11.26
C ASP A 63 -1.19 -9.10 10.29
N GLN A 64 -1.17 -10.38 10.69
CA GLN A 64 -0.70 -11.46 9.80
C GLN A 64 -1.53 -11.56 8.52
N LYS A 65 -2.85 -11.36 8.57
CA LYS A 65 -3.69 -11.42 7.37
C LYS A 65 -3.40 -10.25 6.43
N ILE A 66 -3.17 -9.06 6.97
CA ILE A 66 -2.80 -7.90 6.14
C ILE A 66 -1.44 -8.12 5.49
N VAL A 67 -0.42 -8.57 6.24
CA VAL A 67 0.90 -8.87 5.68
C VAL A 67 0.82 -9.92 4.57
N LYS A 68 0.04 -10.99 4.78
CA LYS A 68 -0.17 -12.02 3.74
C LYS A 68 -0.87 -11.47 2.50
N ALA A 69 -1.84 -10.56 2.66
CA ALA A 69 -2.50 -9.93 1.52
C ALA A 69 -1.54 -9.04 0.72
N VAL A 70 -0.68 -8.27 1.42
CA VAL A 70 0.37 -7.46 0.77
C VAL A 70 1.33 -8.34 -0.02
N LEU A 71 1.84 -9.43 0.58
CA LEU A 71 2.74 -10.36 -0.08
C LEU A 71 2.09 -11.02 -1.30
N ALA A 72 0.88 -11.56 -1.14
CA ALA A 72 0.14 -12.18 -2.24
C ALA A 72 -0.08 -11.22 -3.42
N TYR A 73 -0.28 -9.93 -3.15
CA TYR A 73 -0.44 -8.91 -4.19
C TYR A 73 0.87 -8.58 -4.90
N LEU A 74 2.01 -8.61 -4.20
CA LEU A 74 3.34 -8.31 -4.76
C LEU A 74 3.97 -9.50 -5.49
N GLU A 75 3.56 -10.70 -5.13
CA GLU A 75 4.01 -11.98 -5.71
C GLU A 75 3.07 -12.49 -6.80
N ASP A 76 2.05 -11.71 -7.17
CA ASP A 76 1.15 -12.03 -8.27
C ASP A 76 1.96 -12.17 -9.58
N PRO A 77 2.00 -13.38 -10.19
CA PRO A 77 2.81 -13.64 -11.38
C PRO A 77 2.34 -12.87 -12.61
N ASP A 78 1.07 -12.42 -12.62
CA ASP A 78 0.48 -11.67 -13.71
C ASP A 78 0.66 -10.15 -13.53
N ALA A 79 1.15 -9.72 -12.35
CA ALA A 79 1.35 -8.31 -12.03
C ALA A 79 2.74 -7.83 -12.47
N PRO A 80 2.84 -6.77 -13.30
CA PRO A 80 4.12 -6.18 -13.62
C PRO A 80 4.78 -5.54 -12.38
N GLU A 81 6.10 -5.36 -12.45
CA GLU A 81 6.85 -4.59 -11.46
C GLU A 81 6.23 -3.18 -11.28
N GLY A 82 6.13 -2.72 -10.03
CA GLY A 82 5.50 -1.43 -9.72
C GLY A 82 3.97 -1.43 -9.81
N THR A 83 3.31 -2.59 -9.88
CA THR A 83 1.84 -2.72 -9.94
C THR A 83 1.10 -1.93 -8.85
N ALA A 84 1.65 -1.85 -7.63
CA ALA A 84 1.08 -1.04 -6.56
C ALA A 84 1.00 0.44 -6.95
N PHE A 85 2.07 0.98 -7.53
CA PHE A 85 2.13 2.35 -8.02
C PHE A 85 1.23 2.57 -9.25
N VAL A 86 1.22 1.63 -10.20
CA VAL A 86 0.32 1.70 -11.37
C VAL A 86 -1.14 1.79 -10.95
N ARG A 87 -1.56 0.97 -9.97
CA ARG A 87 -2.91 1.02 -9.41
C ARG A 87 -3.23 2.39 -8.80
N TYR A 88 -2.31 2.95 -8.01
CA TYR A 88 -2.50 4.28 -7.45
C TYR A 88 -2.72 5.33 -8.54
N LEU A 89 -1.87 5.36 -9.56
CA LEU A 89 -2.00 6.28 -10.69
C LEU A 89 -3.34 6.12 -11.40
N ALA A 90 -3.78 4.88 -11.65
CA ALA A 90 -5.04 4.58 -12.31
C ALA A 90 -6.25 5.10 -11.51
N VAL A 91 -6.27 4.88 -10.18
CA VAL A 91 -7.33 5.39 -9.30
C VAL A 91 -7.37 6.92 -9.30
N ARG A 92 -6.22 7.58 -9.20
CA ARG A 92 -6.13 9.06 -9.19
C ARG A 92 -6.60 9.66 -10.51
N CYS A 93 -6.20 9.05 -11.62
CA CYS A 93 -6.69 9.41 -12.95
C CYS A 93 -8.22 9.28 -13.04
N PHE A 94 -8.78 8.15 -12.59
CA PHE A 94 -10.22 7.89 -12.63
C PHE A 94 -11.05 8.91 -11.83
N VAL A 95 -10.59 9.32 -10.65
CA VAL A 95 -11.30 10.32 -9.82
C VAL A 95 -11.06 11.77 -10.27
N GLY A 96 -10.41 11.98 -11.41
CA GLY A 96 -10.15 13.32 -11.97
C GLY A 96 -9.04 14.10 -11.26
N ASP A 97 -8.28 13.46 -10.38
CA ASP A 97 -7.18 14.07 -9.63
C ASP A 97 -5.86 13.72 -10.32
N THR A 98 -5.64 14.36 -11.47
CA THR A 98 -4.42 14.19 -12.29
C THR A 98 -3.18 14.60 -11.49
N ILE A 99 -2.28 13.63 -11.30
CA ILE A 99 -1.00 13.88 -10.65
C ILE A 99 -0.13 14.71 -11.59
N LYS A 100 0.35 15.86 -11.11
CA LYS A 100 1.36 16.64 -11.82
C LYS A 100 2.71 15.96 -11.64
N TRP A 101 3.30 15.51 -12.74
CA TRP A 101 4.63 14.88 -12.72
C TRP A 101 5.71 15.78 -12.12
N SER A 102 5.58 17.11 -12.25
CA SER A 102 6.45 18.09 -11.60
C SER A 102 6.51 17.97 -10.08
N ASP A 103 5.46 17.44 -9.46
CA ASP A 103 5.38 17.28 -8.01
C ASP A 103 6.08 15.98 -7.56
N MET A 104 6.55 15.16 -8.51
CA MET A 104 7.16 13.85 -8.26
C MET A 104 8.67 13.79 -8.58
N ILE A 105 9.26 14.88 -9.07
CA ILE A 105 10.68 15.02 -9.44
C ILE A 105 11.45 15.82 -8.39
#